data_AF-A0A2U9ID90-F1
#
_entry.id   AF-A0A2U9ID90-F1
#
_cell.length_a   1.000
_cell.length_b   1.000
_cell.length_c   1.000
_cell.angle_alpha   90.00
_cell.angle_beta   90.00
_cell.angle_gamma   90.00
#
_symmetry.space_group_name_H-M   'P 1'
#
loop_
_entity.id
_entity.type
_entity.pdbx_description
1 polymer ?
#
loop_
_entity_poly.entity_id
_entity_poly.type
_entity_poly.pdbx_seq_one_letter_code
_entity_poly.pdbx_strand_id
1 'polypeptide(L)'
;MYLIEVKYRNDNERKRLDYIVSKWPNKISKPEGYLLQVNDDIYSDVISEIVNKFPIDVISIYKISKIDLNEEKYSESRTFKLQRELKEVKSFMSYLISKRKGIFLGNSGEMEIYDIYTRKGIVRLYMNIKGDSSTSVFISLTGGQEAVRKLLEELTEEIKIFGDSK
;
A
#
# COMPACT_ATOMS: atom_id res chain seq x y z
N MET A 1 -24.09 8.42 -2.64
CA MET A 1 -23.04 8.93 -1.72
C MET A 1 -22.17 7.75 -1.33
N TYR A 2 -20.85 7.93 -1.23
CA TYR A 2 -19.93 6.89 -0.78
C TYR A 2 -19.20 7.38 0.48
N LEU A 3 -19.05 6.50 1.47
CA LEU A 3 -18.15 6.71 2.60
C LEU A 3 -16.86 5.93 2.33
N ILE A 4 -15.72 6.62 2.29
CA ILE A 4 -14.42 6.01 2.02
C ILE A 4 -13.57 6.10 3.30
N GLU A 5 -13.31 4.96 3.94
CA GLU A 5 -12.35 4.86 5.03
C GLU A 5 -10.95 4.59 4.46
N VAL A 6 -9.99 5.45 4.77
CA VAL A 6 -8.58 5.23 4.42
C VAL A 6 -7.77 5.17 5.71
N LYS A 7 -7.33 3.97 6.09
CA LYS A 7 -6.42 3.77 7.21
C LYS A 7 -5.01 4.17 6.77
N TYR A 8 -4.35 5.01 7.57
CA TYR A 8 -2.97 5.43 7.35
C TYR A 8 -2.08 4.97 8.50
N ARG A 9 -0.83 4.65 8.19
CA ARG A 9 0.18 4.14 9.13
C ARG A 9 1.03 5.25 9.75
N ASN A 10 1.08 6.41 9.11
CA ASN A 10 1.90 7.54 9.53
C ASN A 10 1.35 8.87 9.00
N ASP A 11 1.89 9.98 9.51
CA ASP A 11 1.44 11.33 9.13
C ASP A 11 1.76 11.67 7.66
N ASN A 12 2.77 11.04 7.04
CA ASN A 12 3.06 11.24 5.62
C ASN A 12 1.95 10.65 4.73
N GLU A 13 1.41 9.49 5.07
CA GLU A 13 0.25 8.90 4.40
C GLU A 13 -1.01 9.78 4.57
N ARG A 14 -1.25 10.29 5.79
CA ARG A 14 -2.34 11.23 6.06
C ARG A 14 -2.23 12.50 5.19
N LYS A 15 -1.06 13.13 5.14
CA LYS A 15 -0.80 14.32 4.30
C LYS A 15 -1.00 14.05 2.80
N ARG A 16 -0.69 12.85 2.33
CA ARG A 16 -0.96 12.45 0.95
C ARG A 16 -2.46 12.38 0.67
N LEU A 17 -3.24 11.85 1.61
CA LEU A 17 -4.71 11.85 1.49
C LEU A 17 -5.25 13.29 1.51
N ASP A 18 -4.77 14.15 2.41
CA ASP A 18 -5.16 15.56 2.46
C ASP A 18 -4.92 16.26 1.10
N TYR A 19 -3.78 15.99 0.45
CA TYR A 19 -3.47 16.49 -0.88
C TYR A 19 -4.38 15.93 -1.99
N ILE A 20 -4.83 14.67 -1.87
CA ILE A 20 -5.79 14.10 -2.81
C ILE A 20 -7.14 14.79 -2.64
N VAL A 21 -7.61 14.95 -1.40
CA VAL A 21 -8.89 15.60 -1.08
C VAL A 21 -8.92 17.06 -1.55
N SER A 22 -7.82 17.79 -1.37
CA SER A 22 -7.74 19.21 -1.75
C SER A 22 -7.89 19.47 -3.26
N LYS A 23 -7.68 18.46 -4.11
CA LYS A 23 -7.92 18.55 -5.57
C LYS A 23 -9.41 18.58 -5.95
N TRP A 24 -10.29 18.23 -5.01
CA TRP A 24 -11.73 18.10 -5.25
C TRP A 24 -12.52 19.00 -4.29
N PRO A 25 -12.27 20.33 -4.30
CA PRO A 25 -12.94 21.26 -3.41
C PRO A 25 -14.45 21.21 -3.64
N ASN A 26 -15.23 21.19 -2.56
CA ASN A 26 -16.69 21.15 -2.58
C ASN A 26 -17.31 19.91 -3.25
N LYS A 27 -16.50 18.89 -3.58
CA LYS A 27 -16.96 17.60 -4.12
C LYS A 27 -16.77 16.45 -3.14
N ILE A 28 -15.83 16.61 -2.20
CA ILE A 28 -15.59 15.70 -1.09
C ILE A 28 -15.87 16.47 0.20
N SER A 29 -16.72 15.91 1.06
CA SER A 29 -16.99 16.44 2.40
C SER A 29 -16.66 15.39 3.45
N LYS A 30 -16.04 15.82 4.55
CA LYS A 30 -15.89 14.98 5.73
C LYS A 30 -17.16 15.12 6.59
N PRO A 31 -17.78 14.03 7.04
CA PRO A 31 -18.89 14.14 7.99
C PRO A 31 -18.44 14.86 9.26
N GLU A 32 -19.30 15.73 9.78
CA GLU A 32 -19.09 16.45 11.04
C GLU A 32 -19.70 15.68 12.21
N GLY A 33 -19.24 15.96 13.43
CA GLY A 33 -19.71 15.30 14.65
C GLY A 33 -19.05 13.94 14.92
N TYR A 34 -19.77 13.10 15.67
CA TYR A 34 -19.27 11.79 16.10
C TYR A 34 -19.75 10.69 15.15
N LEU A 35 -18.80 9.94 14.58
CA LEU A 35 -19.09 8.85 13.64
C LEU A 35 -19.03 7.49 14.34
N LEU A 36 -20.11 6.73 14.23
CA LEU A 36 -20.25 5.40 14.79
C LEU A 36 -20.47 4.39 13.68
N GLN A 37 -19.69 3.31 13.71
CA GLN A 37 -20.00 2.09 12.96
C GLN A 37 -20.68 1.13 13.93
N VAL A 38 -21.93 0.77 13.62
CA VAL A 38 -22.75 -0.14 14.44
C VAL A 38 -23.12 -1.34 13.57
N ASN A 39 -22.91 -2.55 14.10
CA ASN A 39 -23.30 -3.77 13.40
C ASN A 39 -24.83 -3.95 13.45
N ASP A 40 -25.39 -4.65 12.45
CA ASP A 40 -26.84 -4.83 12.29
C ASP A 40 -27.49 -5.54 13.51
N ASP A 41 -26.74 -6.40 14.22
CA ASP A 41 -27.22 -7.17 15.37
C ASP A 41 -27.47 -6.34 16.63
N ILE A 42 -26.75 -5.23 16.82
CA ILE A 42 -26.88 -4.33 17.99
C ILE A 42 -27.47 -2.96 17.63
N TYR A 43 -27.82 -2.74 16.36
CA TYR A 43 -28.27 -1.44 15.86
C TYR A 43 -29.46 -0.88 16.65
N SER A 44 -30.49 -1.71 16.88
CA SER A 44 -31.73 -1.29 17.54
C SER A 44 -31.50 -0.81 18.97
N ASP A 45 -30.63 -1.48 19.71
CA ASP A 45 -30.32 -1.13 21.10
C ASP A 45 -29.56 0.21 21.15
N VAL A 46 -28.52 0.35 20.32
CA VAL A 46 -27.71 1.56 20.25
C VAL A 46 -28.54 2.77 19.81
N ILE A 47 -29.37 2.64 18.77
CA ILE A 47 -30.13 3.79 18.28
C ILE A 47 -31.20 4.23 19.29
N SER A 48 -31.84 3.29 20.00
CA SER A 48 -32.80 3.58 21.06
C SER A 48 -32.18 4.44 22.16
N GLU A 49 -30.96 4.12 22.60
CA GLU A 49 -30.27 4.93 23.60
C GLU A 49 -29.93 6.35 23.10
N ILE A 50 -29.51 6.47 21.84
CA ILE A 50 -29.13 7.77 21.26
C ILE A 50 -30.36 8.67 21.08
N VAL A 51 -31.45 8.18 20.47
CA VAL A 51 -32.64 9.02 20.20
C VAL A 51 -33.35 9.48 21.47
N ASN A 52 -33.19 8.74 22.58
CA ASN A 52 -33.73 9.14 23.89
C ASN A 52 -32.93 10.28 24.55
N LYS A 53 -31.67 10.51 24.12
CA LYS A 53 -30.76 11.51 24.70
C LYS A 53 -30.50 12.70 23.78
N PHE A 54 -30.81 12.58 22.49
CA PHE A 54 -30.50 13.58 21.48
C PHE A 54 -31.71 13.86 20.58
N PRO A 55 -31.91 15.13 20.14
CA PRO A 55 -32.93 15.47 19.16
C PRO A 55 -32.76 14.69 17.84
N ILE A 56 -33.87 14.30 17.20
CA ILE A 56 -33.83 13.48 15.97
C ILE A 56 -33.22 14.25 14.79
N ASP A 57 -33.40 15.57 14.73
CA ASP A 57 -32.90 16.44 13.65
C ASP A 57 -31.37 16.57 13.63
N VAL A 58 -30.69 16.26 14.73
CA VAL A 58 -29.22 16.21 14.79
C VAL A 58 -28.65 14.81 14.54
N ILE A 59 -29.50 13.79 14.32
CA ILE A 59 -29.10 12.40 14.11
C ILE A 59 -29.23 12.07 12.61
N SER A 60 -28.11 11.74 11.98
CA SER A 60 -28.08 11.21 10.62
C SER A 60 -27.71 9.72 10.64
N ILE A 61 -28.57 8.88 10.07
CA ILE A 61 -28.36 7.43 9.99
C ILE A 61 -28.15 7.04 8.54
N TYR A 62 -27.04 6.34 8.26
CA TYR A 62 -26.74 5.82 6.94
C TYR A 62 -26.54 4.30 7.03
N LYS A 63 -27.34 3.54 6.28
CA LYS A 63 -27.05 2.12 6.04
C LYS A 63 -26.12 2.02 4.84
N ILE A 64 -24.89 1.57 5.06
CA ILE A 64 -23.87 1.43 4.02
C ILE A 64 -23.49 -0.04 3.87
N SER A 65 -23.12 -0.45 2.66
CA SER A 65 -22.57 -1.77 2.39
C SER A 65 -21.14 -1.63 1.90
N LYS A 66 -20.27 -2.53 2.35
CA LYS A 66 -18.88 -2.54 1.88
C LYS A 66 -18.86 -2.83 0.38
N ILE A 67 -18.15 -2.00 -0.35
CA ILE A 67 -17.84 -2.24 -1.76
C ILE A 67 -16.43 -2.78 -1.81
N ASP A 68 -16.26 -4.01 -2.30
CA ASP A 68 -14.93 -4.54 -2.54
C ASP A 68 -14.33 -3.84 -3.77
N LEU A 69 -13.21 -3.17 -3.54
CA LEU A 69 -12.46 -2.49 -4.60
C LEU A 69 -11.74 -3.55 -5.44
N ASN A 70 -12.32 -3.90 -6.59
CA ASN A 70 -11.63 -4.63 -7.65
C ASN A 70 -10.90 -3.66 -8.59
N GLU A 71 -10.08 -2.76 -8.05
CA GLU A 71 -9.10 -2.08 -8.89
C GLU A 71 -7.98 -3.07 -9.22
N GLU A 72 -7.92 -3.51 -10.48
CA GLU A 72 -6.79 -4.29 -10.97
C GLU A 72 -5.52 -3.45 -10.87
N LYS A 73 -4.71 -3.73 -9.85
CA LYS A 73 -3.37 -3.17 -9.76
C LYS A 73 -2.50 -3.83 -10.82
N TYR A 74 -1.82 -3.01 -11.61
CA TYR A 74 -0.83 -3.49 -12.55
C TYR A 74 0.26 -4.24 -11.78
N SER A 75 0.62 -5.43 -12.26
CA SER A 75 1.66 -6.26 -11.68
C SER A 75 2.66 -6.67 -12.76
N GLU A 76 3.95 -6.58 -12.45
CA GLU A 76 5.02 -7.01 -13.33
C GLU A 76 6.13 -7.65 -12.50
N SER A 77 6.69 -8.76 -13.00
CA SER A 77 7.71 -9.52 -12.29
C SER A 77 8.94 -9.77 -13.16
N ARG A 78 10.10 -9.91 -12.52
CA ARG A 78 11.35 -10.28 -13.17
C ARG A 78 12.20 -11.18 -12.28
N THR A 79 12.94 -12.05 -12.94
CA THR A 79 13.96 -12.89 -12.31
C THR A 79 15.33 -12.53 -12.87
N PHE A 80 16.29 -12.33 -11.98
CA PHE A 80 17.69 -12.07 -12.30
C PHE A 80 18.54 -13.23 -11.82
N LYS A 81 19.51 -13.66 -12.63
CA LYS A 81 20.54 -14.62 -12.21
C LYS A 81 21.87 -13.89 -12.14
N LEU A 82 22.50 -13.91 -10.97
CA LEU A 82 23.73 -13.20 -10.68
C LEU A 82 24.81 -14.22 -10.32
N GLN A 83 25.99 -14.10 -10.93
CA GLN A 83 27.17 -14.91 -10.63
C GLN A 83 27.90 -14.35 -9.40
N ARG A 84 27.18 -14.23 -8.29
CA ARG A 84 27.64 -13.68 -7.02
C ARG A 84 27.06 -14.49 -5.87
N GLU A 85 27.76 -14.49 -4.74
CA GLU A 85 27.33 -15.19 -3.54
C GLU A 85 26.04 -14.59 -2.96
N LEU A 86 25.24 -15.46 -2.32
CA LEU A 86 23.95 -15.08 -1.74
C LEU A 86 24.05 -13.87 -0.81
N LYS A 87 25.11 -13.82 0.00
CA LYS A 87 25.33 -12.76 0.98
C LYS A 87 25.53 -11.40 0.31
N GLU A 88 26.35 -11.33 -0.74
CA GLU A 88 26.59 -10.10 -1.49
C GLU A 88 25.30 -9.57 -2.12
N VAL A 89 24.56 -10.46 -2.78
CA VAL A 89 23.30 -10.11 -3.43
C VAL A 89 22.26 -9.62 -2.41
N LYS A 90 22.11 -10.30 -1.27
CA LYS A 90 21.20 -9.86 -0.20
C LYS A 90 21.57 -8.48 0.33
N SER A 91 22.86 -8.24 0.58
CA SER A 91 23.34 -6.91 1.02
C SER A 91 23.05 -5.82 -0.02
N PHE A 92 23.28 -6.10 -1.30
CA PHE A 92 23.00 -5.17 -2.39
C PHE A 92 21.49 -4.87 -2.52
N MET A 93 20.64 -5.90 -2.50
CA MET A 93 19.19 -5.71 -2.58
C MET A 93 18.65 -4.92 -1.38
N SER A 94 19.16 -5.20 -0.18
CA SER A 94 18.83 -4.43 1.02
C SER A 94 19.24 -2.96 0.89
N TYR A 95 20.40 -2.69 0.30
CA TYR A 95 20.83 -1.34 -0.04
C TYR A 95 19.86 -0.65 -1.02
N LEU A 96 19.45 -1.32 -2.11
CA LEU A 96 18.51 -0.75 -3.08
C LEU A 96 17.16 -0.39 -2.44
N ILE A 97 16.63 -1.28 -1.61
CA ILE A 97 15.36 -1.07 -0.90
C ILE A 97 15.50 0.13 0.05
N SER A 98 16.61 0.20 0.79
CA SER A 98 16.91 1.28 1.72
C SER A 98 17.07 2.63 1.00
N LYS A 99 17.80 2.66 -0.12
CA LYS A 99 17.97 3.82 -1.00
C LYS A 99 16.62 4.36 -1.50
N ARG A 100 15.65 3.48 -1.71
CA ARG A 100 14.27 3.82 -2.11
C ARG A 100 13.30 4.01 -0.93
N LYS A 101 13.80 4.02 0.31
CA LYS A 101 12.99 4.16 1.54
C LYS A 101 11.87 3.12 1.62
N GLY A 102 12.15 1.89 1.20
CA GLY A 102 11.20 0.79 1.27
C GLY A 102 10.80 0.48 2.72
N ILE A 103 9.50 0.31 2.96
CA ILE A 103 8.94 -0.02 4.26
C ILE A 103 8.69 -1.52 4.30
N PHE A 104 9.41 -2.24 5.15
CA PHE A 104 9.20 -3.67 5.33
C PHE A 104 7.84 -3.94 5.97
N LEU A 105 7.07 -4.86 5.38
CA LEU A 105 5.74 -5.23 5.84
C LEU A 105 5.69 -6.61 6.51
N GLY A 106 6.79 -7.36 6.43
CA GLY A 106 6.86 -8.75 6.86
C GLY A 106 7.11 -9.70 5.68
N ASN A 107 6.89 -10.98 5.94
CA ASN A 107 7.13 -12.06 4.99
C ASN A 107 5.81 -12.76 4.64
N SER A 108 5.71 -13.25 3.40
CA SER A 108 4.68 -14.21 2.98
C SER A 108 5.36 -15.43 2.39
N GLY A 109 5.40 -16.51 3.18
CA GLY A 109 6.26 -17.65 2.90
C GLY A 109 7.73 -17.21 2.85
N GLU A 110 8.39 -17.47 1.72
CA GLU A 110 9.78 -17.07 1.49
C GLU A 110 9.93 -15.69 0.82
N MET A 111 8.83 -14.97 0.60
CA MET A 111 8.88 -13.63 -0.01
C MET A 111 8.93 -12.55 1.07
N GLU A 112 9.93 -11.68 0.99
CA GLU A 112 9.98 -10.44 1.75
C GLU A 112 9.11 -9.38 1.06
N ILE A 113 8.28 -8.67 1.82
CA ILE A 113 7.31 -7.71 1.28
C ILE A 113 7.66 -6.30 1.73
N TYR A 114 7.69 -5.36 0.79
CA TYR A 114 7.95 -3.95 1.04
C TYR A 114 6.95 -3.05 0.33
N ASP A 115 6.56 -1.94 0.95
CA ASP A 115 5.92 -0.82 0.23
C ASP A 115 6.98 0.25 -0.09
N ILE A 116 7.05 0.65 -1.35
CA ILE A 116 7.93 1.71 -1.85
C ILE A 116 7.08 2.90 -2.32
N TYR A 117 7.33 4.04 -1.70
CA TYR A 117 6.56 5.26 -1.92
C TYR A 117 7.21 6.08 -3.03
N THR A 118 6.68 5.98 -4.25
CA THR A 118 7.15 6.79 -5.38
C THR A 118 6.37 8.11 -5.48
N ARG A 119 6.81 9.00 -6.38
CA ARG A 119 6.03 10.19 -6.79
C ARG A 119 4.76 9.83 -7.56
N LYS A 120 4.71 8.65 -8.18
CA LYS A 120 3.62 8.19 -9.06
C LYS A 120 2.63 7.25 -8.37
N GLY A 121 2.90 6.85 -7.14
CA GLY A 121 2.06 5.94 -6.37
C GLY A 121 2.86 5.06 -5.42
N ILE A 122 2.15 4.27 -4.63
CA ILE A 122 2.75 3.23 -3.80
C ILE A 122 2.91 1.98 -4.66
N VAL A 123 4.10 1.38 -4.63
CA VAL A 123 4.38 0.10 -5.28
C VAL A 123 4.71 -0.91 -4.19
N ARG A 124 4.02 -2.04 -4.20
CA ARG A 124 4.35 -3.18 -3.35
C ARG A 124 5.36 -4.07 -4.06
N LEU A 125 6.51 -4.27 -3.44
CA LEU A 125 7.55 -5.19 -3.86
C LEU A 125 7.43 -6.49 -3.07
N TYR A 126 7.38 -7.61 -3.80
CA TYR A 126 7.58 -8.95 -3.29
C TYR A 126 8.94 -9.42 -3.79
N MET A 127 9.82 -9.83 -2.89
CA MET A 127 11.18 -10.21 -3.23
C MET A 127 11.52 -11.59 -2.67
N ASN A 128 12.18 -12.42 -3.48
CA ASN A 128 12.72 -13.69 -3.04
C ASN A 128 14.14 -13.86 -3.60
N ILE A 129 15.08 -14.22 -2.75
CA ILE A 129 16.49 -14.40 -3.12
C ILE A 129 16.93 -15.80 -2.71
N LYS A 130 17.41 -16.59 -3.67
CA LYS A 130 17.82 -17.99 -3.48
C LYS A 130 19.13 -18.29 -4.19
N GLY A 131 19.92 -19.20 -3.65
CA GLY A 131 21.12 -19.73 -4.29
C GLY A 131 22.29 -19.84 -3.33
N ASP A 132 23.33 -20.56 -3.75
CA ASP A 132 24.61 -20.69 -3.03
C ASP A 132 25.75 -20.06 -3.85
N SER A 133 26.20 -20.72 -4.92
CA SER A 133 27.28 -20.25 -5.82
C SER A 133 26.82 -19.35 -6.97
N SER A 134 25.54 -19.45 -7.35
CA SER A 134 24.87 -18.50 -8.25
C SER A 134 23.53 -18.13 -7.64
N THR A 135 23.25 -16.83 -7.57
CA THR A 135 22.10 -16.31 -6.84
C THR A 135 21.02 -15.85 -7.79
N SER A 136 19.81 -16.33 -7.59
CA SER A 136 18.59 -15.91 -8.27
C SER A 136 17.83 -14.90 -7.42
N VAL A 137 17.48 -13.75 -8.01
CA VAL A 137 16.64 -12.72 -7.40
C VAL A 137 15.33 -12.66 -8.18
N PHE A 138 14.23 -13.01 -7.54
CA PHE A 138 12.88 -12.77 -8.05
C PHE A 138 12.31 -11.51 -7.40
N ILE A 139 11.79 -10.61 -8.22
CA ILE A 139 10.99 -9.47 -7.78
C ILE A 139 9.64 -9.46 -8.50
N SER A 140 8.57 -9.15 -7.76
CA SER A 140 7.25 -8.83 -8.31
C SER A 140 6.79 -7.50 -7.74
N LEU A 141 6.35 -6.60 -8.61
CA LEU A 141 5.94 -5.26 -8.27
C LEU A 141 4.46 -5.07 -8.60
N THR A 142 3.67 -4.63 -7.64
CA THR A 142 2.22 -4.40 -7.80
C THR A 142 1.86 -2.97 -7.40
N GLY A 143 1.12 -2.25 -8.24
CA GLY A 143 0.73 -0.87 -7.98
C GLY A 143 0.12 -0.17 -9.19
N GLY A 144 0.15 1.16 -9.20
CA GLY A 144 -0.21 1.93 -10.39
C GLY A 144 0.79 1.68 -11.51
N GLN A 145 0.32 1.47 -12.74
CA GLN A 145 1.15 1.03 -13.88
C GLN A 145 2.39 1.89 -14.11
N GLU A 146 2.25 3.22 -14.10
CA GLU A 146 3.38 4.14 -14.29
C GLU A 146 4.42 4.00 -13.16
N ALA A 147 3.96 3.85 -11.92
CA ALA A 147 4.83 3.69 -10.76
C ALA A 147 5.60 2.36 -10.80
N VAL A 148 4.91 1.27 -11.17
CA VAL A 148 5.51 -0.06 -11.29
C VAL A 148 6.58 -0.09 -12.37
N ARG A 149 6.26 0.37 -13.60
CA ARG A 149 7.19 0.34 -14.72
C ARG A 149 8.47 1.12 -14.43
N LYS A 150 8.31 2.34 -13.92
CA LYS A 150 9.45 3.20 -13.57
C LYS A 150 10.34 2.56 -12.51
N LEU A 151 9.74 2.02 -11.44
CA LEU A 151 10.52 1.39 -10.37
C LEU A 151 11.21 0.10 -10.86
N LEU A 152 10.53 -0.69 -11.68
CA LEU A 152 11.10 -1.91 -12.26
C LEU A 152 12.29 -1.61 -13.17
N GLU A 153 12.18 -0.57 -14.00
CA GLU A 153 13.25 -0.10 -14.88
C GLU A 153 14.48 0.31 -14.05
N GLU A 154 14.29 1.19 -13.07
CA GLU A 154 15.36 1.63 -12.16
C GLU A 154 16.03 0.46 -11.43
N LEU A 155 15.25 -0.48 -10.88
CA LEU A 155 15.80 -1.66 -10.21
C LEU A 155 16.53 -2.58 -11.19
N THR A 156 16.00 -2.76 -12.40
CA THR A 156 16.61 -3.60 -13.44
C THR A 156 17.97 -3.05 -13.85
N GLU A 157 18.09 -1.74 -14.03
CA GLU A 157 19.36 -1.09 -14.35
C GLU A 157 20.38 -1.28 -13.23
N GLU A 158 20.01 -0.97 -11.98
CA GLU A 158 20.91 -1.09 -10.83
C GLU A 158 21.36 -2.57 -10.62
N ILE A 159 20.45 -3.55 -10.76
CA ILE A 159 20.78 -4.98 -10.63
C ILE A 159 21.70 -5.46 -11.75
N LYS A 160 21.49 -5.03 -13.00
CA LYS A 160 22.37 -5.40 -14.12
C LYS A 160 23.78 -4.85 -13.92
N ILE A 161 23.91 -3.58 -13.55
CA ILE A 161 25.21 -2.95 -13.27
C ILE A 161 25.95 -3.73 -12.18
N PHE A 162 25.26 -4.09 -11.10
CA PHE A 162 25.84 -4.92 -10.04
C PHE A 162 26.25 -6.32 -10.50
N GLY A 163 25.44 -6.97 -11.35
CA GLY A 163 25.75 -8.27 -11.93
C GLY A 163 26.96 -8.27 -12.88
N ASP A 164 27.15 -7.18 -13.63
CA ASP A 164 28.21 -7.06 -14.65
C ASP A 164 29.53 -6.51 -14.09
N SER A 165 29.49 -5.77 -12.96
CA SER A 165 30.70 -5.38 -12.24
C SER A 165 31.47 -6.63 -11.79
N LYS A 166 32.77 -6.72 -12.11
CA LYS A 166 33.67 -7.80 -11.68
C LYS A 166 34.28 -7.48 -10.33
#